data_AF-A0A9P3UMH8-F1
#
_entry.id   AF-A0A9P3UMH8-F1
#
_cell.length_a   1.000
_cell.length_b   1.000
_cell.length_c   1.000
_cell.angle_alpha   90.00
_cell.angle_beta   90.00
_cell.angle_gamma   90.00
#
_symmetry.space_group_name_H-M   'P 1'
#
loop_
_entity.id
_entity.type
_entity.pdbx_description
1 polymer ?
#
loop_
_entity_poly.entity_id
_entity_poly.type
_entity_poly.pdbx_seq_one_letter_code
_entity_poly.pdbx_strand_id
1 'polypeptide(L)'
;MSIRPTTVQHTLRQLKLAVPGGAITYYLGTCHEFWRITQVAGSWGQSAAYGALGLGLTTIALFFYVLLTPWIKGVEPNYRSWRESGVLSSVIPLLTTTIVVGSLLLAVTLGQWSNLGYLKGVVAAAAIYVLAFGLLGLVPVPKAPAARPPNPKARHD
;
A
#
# COMPACT_ATOMS: atom_id res chain seq x y z
N MET A 1 13.14 -34.57 9.27
CA MET A 1 13.83 -33.27 9.45
C MET A 1 12.97 -32.21 8.76
N SER A 2 12.12 -31.50 9.51
CA SER A 2 11.10 -30.59 8.96
C SER A 2 11.71 -29.20 8.76
N ILE A 3 11.98 -28.83 7.52
CA ILE A 3 12.42 -27.48 7.16
C ILE A 3 11.21 -26.57 7.37
N ARG A 4 11.22 -25.78 8.45
CA ARG A 4 10.24 -24.71 8.65
C ARG A 4 10.31 -23.82 7.39
N PRO A 5 9.20 -23.50 6.70
CA PRO A 5 9.24 -22.60 5.56
C PRO A 5 9.77 -21.25 6.04
N THR A 6 11.04 -21.00 5.74
CA THR A 6 11.74 -19.79 6.12
C THR A 6 11.08 -18.61 5.40
N THR A 7 10.95 -17.48 6.08
CA THR A 7 10.42 -16.17 5.61
C THR A 7 10.64 -15.89 4.12
N VAL A 8 11.78 -16.32 3.57
CA VAL A 8 12.15 -16.36 2.14
C VAL A 8 11.05 -16.88 1.19
N GLN A 9 10.34 -17.97 1.52
CA GLN A 9 9.27 -18.50 0.64
C GLN A 9 8.05 -17.57 0.56
N HIS A 10 7.73 -16.87 1.65
CA HIS A 10 6.64 -15.88 1.68
C HIS A 10 7.03 -14.60 0.94
N THR A 11 8.26 -14.12 1.15
CA THR A 11 8.84 -12.98 0.43
C THR A 11 8.91 -13.24 -1.08
N LEU A 12 9.32 -14.44 -1.51
CA LEU A 12 9.34 -14.82 -2.92
C LEU A 12 7.95 -14.87 -3.56
N ARG A 13 6.91 -15.28 -2.81
CA ARG A 13 5.53 -15.26 -3.31
C ARG A 13 4.99 -13.83 -3.51
N GLN A 14 5.34 -12.89 -2.63
CA GLN A 14 4.94 -11.49 -2.78
C GLN A 14 5.75 -10.78 -3.88
N LEU A 15 7.03 -11.12 -4.02
CA LEU A 15 7.87 -10.60 -5.10
C LEU A 15 7.34 -11.00 -6.50
N LYS A 16 6.76 -12.20 -6.63
CA LYS A 16 6.10 -12.63 -7.88
C LYS A 16 4.98 -11.70 -8.34
N LEU A 17 4.38 -10.90 -7.44
CA LEU A 17 3.37 -9.90 -7.80
C LEU A 17 3.99 -8.53 -8.11
N ALA A 18 5.06 -8.15 -7.42
CA ALA A 18 5.76 -6.89 -7.69
C ALA A 18 6.43 -6.86 -9.07
N VAL A 19 7.03 -7.99 -9.49
CA VAL A 19 7.75 -8.12 -10.77
C VAL A 19 6.88 -7.80 -12.00
N PRO A 20 5.69 -8.40 -12.19
CA PRO A 20 4.86 -8.07 -13.35
C PRO A 20 4.36 -6.63 -13.32
N GLY A 21 4.04 -6.09 -12.14
CA GLY A 21 3.71 -4.66 -11.98
C GLY A 21 4.85 -3.77 -12.47
N GLY A 22 6.06 -4.01 -11.99
CA GLY A 22 7.26 -3.26 -12.41
C GLY A 22 7.58 -3.41 -13.89
N ALA A 23 7.46 -4.61 -14.45
CA ALA A 23 7.69 -4.87 -15.86
C ALA A 23 6.71 -4.10 -16.76
N ILE A 24 5.42 -4.10 -16.42
CA ILE A 24 4.39 -3.37 -17.17
C ILE A 24 4.59 -1.85 -17.03
N THR A 25 4.86 -1.36 -15.82
CA THR A 25 5.14 0.06 -15.56
C THR A 25 6.35 0.55 -16.35
N TYR A 26 7.42 -0.27 -16.42
CA TYR A 26 8.61 0.04 -17.21
C TYR A 26 8.31 0.01 -18.71
N TYR A 27 7.66 -1.05 -19.20
CA TYR A 27 7.32 -1.22 -20.61
C TYR A 27 6.43 -0.09 -21.16
N LEU A 28 5.45 0.35 -20.36
CA LEU A 28 4.57 1.45 -20.74
C LEU A 28 5.18 2.84 -20.52
N GLY A 29 6.38 2.95 -19.95
CA GLY A 29 7.00 4.24 -19.65
C GLY A 29 6.15 5.09 -18.69
N THR A 30 5.38 4.46 -17.80
CA THR A 30 4.35 5.15 -17.02
C THR A 30 4.91 6.29 -16.18
N CYS A 31 6.08 6.08 -15.57
CA CYS A 31 6.76 7.12 -14.77
C CYS A 31 7.18 8.32 -15.64
N HIS A 32 7.63 8.08 -16.87
CA HIS A 32 8.04 9.14 -17.78
C HIS A 32 6.83 9.98 -18.22
N GLU A 33 5.75 9.32 -18.63
CA GLU A 33 4.50 10.02 -19.01
C GLU A 33 3.88 10.77 -17.83
N PHE A 34 3.87 10.18 -16.63
CA PHE A 34 3.40 10.85 -15.43
C PHE A 34 4.22 12.11 -15.12
N TRP A 35 5.55 12.00 -15.19
CA TRP A 35 6.44 13.14 -14.95
C TRP A 35 6.24 14.25 -15.99
N ARG A 36 6.09 13.88 -17.26
CA ARG A 36 5.77 14.82 -18.34
C ARG A 36 4.50 15.62 -18.06
N ILE A 37 3.45 14.98 -17.53
CA ILE A 37 2.20 15.65 -17.15
C ILE A 37 2.45 16.66 -16.02
N THR A 38 3.26 16.31 -15.03
CA THR A 38 3.55 17.22 -13.89
C THR A 38 4.34 18.47 -14.28
N GLN A 39 5.08 18.43 -15.40
CA GLN A 39 5.88 19.55 -15.88
C GLN A 39 5.06 20.63 -16.61
N VAL A 40 3.82 20.33 -17.03
CA VAL A 40 2.95 21.31 -17.70
C VAL A 40 2.23 22.18 -16.65
N ALA A 41 2.88 23.27 -16.28
CA ALA A 41 2.42 24.19 -15.25
C ALA A 41 1.01 24.75 -15.51
N GLY A 42 0.16 24.77 -14.48
CA GLY A 42 -1.18 25.36 -14.52
C GLY A 42 -2.23 24.54 -15.27
N SER A 43 -1.89 23.33 -15.71
CA SER A 43 -2.85 22.45 -16.39
C SER A 43 -3.71 21.65 -15.41
N TRP A 44 -4.95 21.35 -15.79
CA TRP A 44 -5.80 20.41 -15.06
C TRP A 44 -5.15 19.02 -14.90
N GLY A 45 -4.34 18.61 -15.88
CA GLY A 45 -3.56 17.37 -15.82
C GLY A 45 -2.51 17.39 -14.72
N GLN A 46 -1.84 18.53 -14.49
CA GLN A 46 -0.88 18.69 -13.40
C GLN A 46 -1.56 18.55 -12.03
N SER A 47 -2.70 19.22 -11.81
CA SER A 47 -3.47 19.11 -10.57
C SER A 47 -3.98 17.68 -10.35
N ALA A 48 -4.47 17.01 -11.39
CA ALA A 48 -4.91 15.63 -11.33
C ALA A 48 -3.75 14.67 -11.03
N ALA A 49 -2.57 14.90 -11.63
CA ALA A 49 -1.36 14.13 -11.35
C ALA A 49 -0.92 14.28 -9.88
N TYR A 50 -0.86 15.51 -9.35
CA TYR A 50 -0.55 15.71 -7.94
C TYR A 50 -1.61 15.13 -7.01
N GLY A 51 -2.89 15.20 -7.38
CA GLY A 51 -3.97 14.55 -6.64
C GLY A 51 -3.81 13.02 -6.59
N ALA A 52 -3.50 12.40 -7.74
CA ALA A 52 -3.24 10.96 -7.83
C ALA A 52 -2.00 10.56 -7.00
N LEU A 53 -0.94 11.36 -7.07
CA LEU A 53 0.27 11.15 -6.27
C LEU A 53 -0.03 11.28 -4.77
N GLY A 54 -0.78 12.30 -4.37
CA GLY A 54 -1.20 12.52 -2.98
C GLY A 54 -2.04 11.38 -2.43
N LEU A 55 -2.99 10.86 -3.21
CA LEU A 55 -3.78 9.69 -2.84
C LEU A 55 -2.95 8.40 -2.75
N GLY A 56 -1.98 8.23 -3.66
CA GLY A 56 -1.01 7.13 -3.60
C GLY A 56 -0.14 7.20 -2.33
N LEU A 57 0.40 8.37 -2.01
CA LEU A 57 1.18 8.59 -0.79
C LEU A 57 0.33 8.41 0.47
N THR A 58 -0.92 8.88 0.46
CA THR A 58 -1.87 8.68 1.56
C THR A 58 -2.15 7.20 1.78
N THR A 59 -2.33 6.43 0.70
CA THR A 59 -2.50 4.98 0.76
C THR A 59 -1.29 4.30 1.40
N ILE A 60 -0.07 4.65 0.98
CA ILE A 60 1.17 4.13 1.56
C ILE A 60 1.24 4.48 3.06
N ALA A 61 0.95 5.72 3.44
CA ALA A 61 0.97 6.18 4.82
C ALA A 61 -0.05 5.43 5.70
N LEU A 62 -1.28 5.25 5.21
CA LEU A 62 -2.33 4.48 5.90
C LEU A 62 -1.94 3.01 6.04
N PHE A 63 -1.31 2.42 5.03
CA PHE A 63 -0.81 1.05 5.10
C PHE A 63 0.24 0.90 6.21
N PHE A 64 1.23 1.79 6.26
CA PHE A 64 2.23 1.81 7.34
C PHE A 64 1.60 2.06 8.70
N TYR A 65 0.60 2.94 8.79
CA TYR A 65 -0.13 3.19 10.03
C TYR A 65 -0.78 1.90 10.57
N VAL A 66 -1.47 1.13 9.72
CA VAL A 66 -2.07 -0.16 10.10
C VAL A 66 -0.99 -1.16 10.53
N LEU A 67 0.13 -1.21 9.81
CA LEU A 67 1.24 -2.12 10.10
C LEU A 67 1.96 -1.78 11.42
N LEU A 68 2.04 -0.49 11.78
CA LEU A 68 2.67 0.00 13.00
C LEU A 68 1.71 0.09 14.21
N THR A 69 0.40 -0.03 13.98
CA THR A 69 -0.62 -0.07 15.04
C THR A 69 -0.29 -1.02 16.21
N PRO A 70 0.16 -2.28 16.02
CA PRO A 70 0.54 -3.16 17.13
C PRO A 70 1.66 -2.58 18.00
N TRP A 71 2.60 -1.85 17.41
CA TRP A 71 3.72 -1.23 18.11
C TRP A 71 3.29 0.00 18.92
N ILE A 72 2.41 0.82 18.35
CA ILE A 72 1.90 2.04 18.99
C ILE A 72 0.97 1.70 20.16
N LYS A 73 0.14 0.65 20.01
CA LYS A 73 -0.90 0.31 21.00
C LYS A 73 -0.50 -0.80 21.97
N GLY A 74 0.55 -1.56 21.69
CA GLY A 74 1.00 -2.67 22.54
C GLY A 74 0.03 -3.86 22.62
N VAL A 75 -1.05 -3.85 21.83
CA VAL A 75 -2.07 -4.91 21.75
C VAL A 75 -2.14 -5.38 20.31
N GLU A 76 -2.22 -6.70 20.11
CA GLU A 76 -2.38 -7.27 18.77
C GLU A 76 -3.71 -6.79 18.14
N PRO A 77 -3.68 -6.18 16.94
CA PRO A 77 -4.91 -5.77 16.26
C PRO A 77 -5.76 -6.99 15.96
N ASN A 78 -7.00 -7.00 16.44
CA ASN A 78 -7.96 -8.01 16.05
C ASN A 78 -8.49 -7.71 14.64
N TYR A 79 -7.74 -8.11 13.61
CA TYR A 79 -8.12 -7.96 12.20
C TYR A 79 -9.42 -8.68 11.86
N ARG A 80 -9.87 -9.66 12.68
CA ARG A 80 -11.10 -10.41 12.45
C ARG A 80 -12.35 -9.62 12.88
N SER A 81 -12.24 -8.85 13.96
CA SER A 81 -13.28 -7.93 14.44
C SER A 81 -12.92 -6.45 14.21
N TRP A 82 -12.25 -6.15 13.10
CA TRP A 82 -11.77 -4.81 12.77
C TRP A 82 -12.88 -3.73 12.78
N ARG A 83 -14.13 -4.13 12.54
CA ARG A 83 -15.32 -3.25 12.62
C ARG A 83 -15.66 -2.81 14.04
N GLU A 84 -15.34 -3.60 15.05
CA GLU A 84 -15.59 -3.31 16.47
C GLU A 84 -14.47 -2.45 17.07
N SER A 85 -13.26 -2.55 16.52
CA SER A 85 -12.16 -1.68 16.92
C SER A 85 -12.29 -0.29 16.29
N GLY A 86 -12.55 0.73 17.12
CA GLY A 86 -12.84 2.09 16.64
C GLY A 86 -11.83 2.66 15.62
N VAL A 87 -10.53 2.45 15.83
CA VAL A 87 -9.48 2.96 14.91
C VAL A 87 -9.41 2.15 13.61
N LEU A 88 -9.46 0.82 13.68
CA LEU A 88 -9.36 -0.04 12.49
C LEU A 88 -10.63 0.07 11.62
N SER A 89 -11.79 0.31 12.23
CA SER A 89 -13.09 0.48 11.57
C SER A 89 -13.11 1.71 10.66
N SER A 90 -12.38 2.77 10.97
CA SER A 90 -12.26 3.95 10.10
C SER A 90 -11.12 3.85 9.09
N VAL A 91 -9.98 3.29 9.51
CA VAL A 91 -8.76 3.28 8.69
C VAL A 91 -8.87 2.34 7.49
N ILE A 92 -9.47 1.15 7.65
CA ILE A 92 -9.59 0.17 6.55
C ILE A 92 -10.50 0.68 5.42
N PRO A 93 -11.69 1.25 5.68
CA PRO A 93 -12.51 1.87 4.64
C PRO A 93 -11.85 3.09 4.01
N LEU A 94 -11.17 3.91 4.81
CA LEU A 94 -10.44 5.07 4.30
C LEU A 94 -9.33 4.63 3.34
N LEU A 95 -8.52 3.65 3.73
CA LEU A 95 -7.48 3.04 2.89
C LEU A 95 -8.09 2.51 1.59
N THR A 96 -9.21 1.78 1.68
CA THR A 96 -9.88 1.25 0.49
C THR A 96 -10.34 2.37 -0.44
N THR A 97 -10.91 3.44 0.13
CA THR A 97 -11.35 4.61 -0.63
C THR A 97 -10.18 5.30 -1.32
N THR A 98 -9.06 5.52 -0.62
CA THR A 98 -7.88 6.17 -1.23
C THR A 98 -7.27 5.33 -2.34
N ILE A 99 -7.32 4.00 -2.23
CA ILE A 99 -6.85 3.09 -3.29
C ILE A 99 -7.74 3.19 -4.53
N VAL A 100 -9.06 3.07 -4.37
CA VAL A 100 -9.99 3.11 -5.50
C VAL A 100 -9.98 4.49 -6.16
N VAL A 101 -10.12 5.55 -5.37
CA VAL A 101 -10.14 6.92 -5.91
C VAL A 101 -8.78 7.27 -6.52
N GLY A 102 -7.68 6.92 -5.86
CA GLY A 102 -6.33 7.20 -6.35
C GLY A 102 -6.00 6.45 -7.64
N SER A 103 -6.39 5.17 -7.75
CA SER A 103 -6.16 4.38 -8.97
C SER A 103 -7.00 4.86 -10.15
N LEU A 104 -8.27 5.22 -9.91
CA LEU A 104 -9.13 5.81 -10.94
C LEU A 104 -8.62 7.18 -11.39
N LEU A 105 -8.23 8.04 -10.45
CA LEU A 105 -7.68 9.36 -10.77
C LEU A 105 -6.38 9.23 -11.58
N LEU A 106 -5.50 8.29 -11.22
CA LEU A 106 -4.28 7.99 -11.98
C LEU A 106 -4.59 7.47 -13.39
N ALA A 107 -5.57 6.58 -13.52
CA ALA A 107 -5.99 6.02 -14.81
C ALA A 107 -6.55 7.11 -15.74
N VAL A 108 -7.38 8.01 -15.21
CA VAL A 108 -7.92 9.16 -15.97
C VAL A 108 -6.79 10.13 -16.32
N THR A 109 -5.90 10.42 -15.36
CA THR A 109 -4.75 11.32 -15.57
C THR A 109 -3.86 10.83 -16.72
N LEU A 110 -3.46 9.55 -16.68
CA LEU A 110 -2.67 8.95 -17.74
C LEU A 110 -3.49 8.82 -19.03
N GLY A 111 -4.77 8.43 -18.96
CA GLY A 111 -5.59 8.23 -20.14
C GLY A 111 -5.83 9.49 -20.96
N GLN A 112 -6.03 10.63 -20.29
CA GLN A 112 -6.43 11.89 -20.92
C GLN A 112 -5.25 12.83 -21.24
N TRP A 113 -4.20 12.84 -20.42
CA TRP A 113 -3.07 13.77 -20.59
C TRP A 113 -1.76 13.10 -21.01
N SER A 114 -1.73 11.77 -21.16
CA SER A 114 -0.58 11.05 -21.73
C SER A 114 -0.83 10.54 -23.16
N ASN A 115 0.25 10.20 -23.86
CA ASN A 115 0.17 9.55 -25.18
C ASN A 115 -0.24 8.06 -25.10
N LEU A 116 -0.45 7.51 -23.90
CA LEU A 116 -0.86 6.11 -23.70
C LEU A 116 -2.31 5.89 -24.14
N GLY A 117 -3.17 6.91 -24.01
CA GLY A 117 -4.62 6.77 -24.15
C GLY A 117 -5.26 5.96 -23.01
N TYR A 118 -6.59 5.88 -22.98
CA TYR A 118 -7.34 5.32 -21.84
C TYR A 118 -7.03 3.86 -21.51
N LEU A 119 -6.98 2.97 -22.51
CA LEU A 119 -6.75 1.54 -22.26
C LEU A 119 -5.39 1.30 -21.60
N LYS A 120 -4.32 1.84 -22.19
CA LYS A 120 -2.97 1.71 -21.62
C LYS A 120 -2.85 2.52 -20.33
N GLY A 121 -3.57 3.64 -20.18
CA GLY A 121 -3.63 4.43 -18.95
C GLY A 121 -4.20 3.65 -17.76
N VAL A 122 -5.29 2.91 -17.96
CA VAL A 122 -5.88 2.01 -16.94
C VAL A 122 -4.90 0.90 -16.58
N VAL A 123 -4.30 0.24 -17.58
CA VAL A 123 -3.31 -0.82 -17.36
C VAL A 123 -2.08 -0.29 -16.62
N ALA A 124 -1.59 0.89 -16.99
CA ALA A 124 -0.46 1.56 -16.37
C ALA A 124 -0.75 1.93 -14.90
N ALA A 125 -1.93 2.47 -14.61
CA ALA A 125 -2.36 2.77 -13.25
C ALA A 125 -2.46 1.50 -12.40
N ALA A 126 -3.09 0.44 -12.92
CA ALA A 126 -3.16 -0.85 -12.25
C ALA A 126 -1.77 -1.43 -11.98
N ALA A 127 -0.86 -1.37 -12.95
CA ALA A 127 0.51 -1.85 -12.81
C ALA A 127 1.29 -1.11 -11.70
N ILE A 128 1.13 0.21 -11.60
CA ILE A 128 1.73 1.00 -10.51
C ILE A 128 1.19 0.56 -9.14
N TYR A 129 -0.12 0.34 -9.01
CA TYR A 129 -0.70 -0.12 -7.74
C TYR A 129 -0.28 -1.55 -7.40
N VAL A 130 -0.22 -2.45 -8.38
CA VAL A 130 0.30 -3.82 -8.20
C VAL A 130 1.76 -3.80 -7.76
N LEU A 131 2.59 -2.96 -8.39
CA LEU A 131 3.97 -2.75 -7.98
C LEU A 131 4.05 -2.22 -6.55
N ALA A 132 3.29 -1.17 -6.23
CA ALA A 132 3.28 -0.56 -4.90
C ALA A 132 2.86 -1.56 -3.81
N PHE A 133 1.76 -2.28 -3.99
CA PHE A 133 1.33 -3.32 -3.04
C PHE A 133 2.27 -4.51 -2.99
N GLY A 134 2.87 -4.89 -4.11
CA GLY A 134 3.90 -5.92 -4.15
C GLY A 134 5.09 -5.54 -3.28
N LEU A 135 5.56 -4.29 -3.38
CA LEU A 135 6.65 -3.75 -2.56
C LEU A 135 6.25 -3.60 -1.08
N LEU A 136 5.06 -3.08 -0.80
CA LEU A 136 4.54 -2.95 0.56
C LEU A 136 4.35 -4.33 1.22
N GLY A 137 3.98 -5.35 0.46
CA GLY A 137 3.85 -6.72 0.94
C GLY A 137 5.18 -7.30 1.44
N LEU A 138 6.31 -6.87 0.87
CA LEU A 138 7.65 -7.30 1.30
C LEU A 138 8.03 -6.77 2.69
N VAL A 139 7.33 -5.75 3.20
CA VAL A 139 7.60 -5.16 4.51
C VAL A 139 7.18 -6.18 5.59
N PRO A 140 8.11 -6.62 6.46
CA PRO A 140 7.78 -7.57 7.51
C PRO A 140 6.89 -6.92 8.56
N VAL A 141 5.87 -7.66 9.03
CA VAL A 141 4.95 -7.20 10.07
C VAL A 141 5.66 -7.23 11.44
N PRO A 142 5.75 -6.10 12.17
CA PRO A 142 6.28 -6.07 13.52
C PRO A 142 5.43 -6.94 14.45
N LYS A 143 6.08 -7.78 15.26
CA LYS A 143 5.42 -8.50 16.35
C LYS A 143 5.36 -7.60 17.58
N ALA A 144 4.24 -7.62 18.30
CA ALA A 144 4.12 -6.88 19.55
C ALA A 144 5.20 -7.36 20.55
N PRO A 145 5.78 -6.46 21.38
CA PRO A 145 6.69 -6.87 22.45
C PRO A 145 5.97 -7.88 23.35
N ALA A 146 6.61 -9.04 23.60
CA ALA A 146 6.03 -10.07 24.45
C ALA A 146 5.68 -9.48 25.82
N ALA A 147 4.42 -9.64 26.24
CA ALA A 147 3.98 -9.22 27.57
C ALA A 147 4.91 -9.84 28.63
N ARG A 148 5.44 -9.00 29.52
CA ARG A 148 6.29 -9.46 30.63
C ARG A 148 5.49 -10.47 31.46
N PRO A 149 6.02 -11.68 31.73
CA PRO A 149 5.29 -12.68 32.51
C PRO A 149 4.94 -12.11 33.90
N PRO A 150 3.76 -12.45 34.45
CA PRO A 150 3.33 -11.96 35.76
C PRO A 150 4.36 -12.36 36.82
N ASN A 151 4.75 -11.40 37.67
CA ASN A 151 5.71 -11.60 38.74
C ASN A 151 5.15 -12.63 39.75
N PRO A 152 5.79 -13.80 39.92
CA PRO A 152 5.28 -14.84 40.82
C PRO A 152 5.31 -14.43 42.31
N LYS A 153 5.96 -13.30 42.66
CA LYS A 153 6.11 -12.85 44.06
C LYS A 153 4.91 -12.07 44.64
N ALA A 154 3.85 -11.82 43.88
CA ALA A 154 2.70 -11.02 44.35
C ALA A 154 1.54 -11.85 44.93
N ARG A 155 1.79 -13.09 45.40
CA ARG A 155 0.75 -14.04 45.84
C ARG A 155 0.87 -14.51 47.30
N HIS A 156 1.62 -13.77 48.11
CA HIS A 156 1.72 -14.00 49.54
C HIS A 156 1.64 -12.64 50.22
N ASP A 157 0.42 -12.18 50.50
CA ASP A 157 0.04 -11.26 51.58
C ASP A 157 -1.47 -11.34 51.76
#